data_AF-A0A7R9VFK9-F1
#
_entry.id   AF-A0A7R9VFK9-F1
#
_cell.length_a   1.000
_cell.length_b   1.000
_cell.length_c   1.000
_cell.angle_alpha   90.00
_cell.angle_beta   90.00
_cell.angle_gamma   90.00
#
_symmetry.space_group_name_H-M   'P 1'
#
loop_
_entity.id
_entity.type
_entity.pdbx_description
1 polymer ?
#
loop_
_entity_poly.entity_id
_entity_poly.type
_entity_poly.pdbx_seq_one_letter_code
_entity_poly.pdbx_strand_id
1 'polypeptide(L)'
;SIGALTDLELLWLHFNRFTGSLPDSLANLSSLEVLVLSRNKFMGTIPNIFGNMTYLDFLYLDINKFTGSLPPSLASLEDLSYFSVANTSLAGDLSSLCNNRSKDYRWTADCYGNNPEVVCDCCGVCCSDYEKGSNLTTSDISFWEFDFFFADGNLPGCFFMFDA
;
A
#
# COMPACT_ATOMS: atom_id res chain seq x y z
N SER A 1 12.52 11.11 16.93
CA SER A 1 11.58 10.02 16.55
C SER A 1 11.03 10.34 15.17
N ILE A 2 10.69 9.34 14.35
CA ILE A 2 10.11 9.58 13.02
C ILE A 2 8.83 10.42 13.13
N GLY A 3 8.00 10.18 14.14
CA GLY A 3 6.76 10.92 14.40
C GLY A 3 6.92 12.38 14.84
N ALA A 4 8.12 12.95 14.76
CA ALA A 4 8.35 14.38 14.92
C ALA A 4 8.47 15.12 13.57
N LEU A 5 8.50 14.38 12.45
CA LEU A 5 8.61 14.93 11.10
C LEU A 5 7.22 15.24 10.54
N THR A 6 6.49 16.15 11.18
CA THR A 6 5.08 16.43 10.86
C THR A 6 4.85 16.94 9.43
N ASP A 7 5.88 17.56 8.83
CA ASP A 7 5.84 18.10 7.47
C ASP A 7 6.32 17.08 6.41
N LEU A 8 6.58 15.83 6.80
CA LEU A 8 7.00 14.79 5.86
C LEU A 8 5.82 14.35 5.00
N GLU A 9 5.94 14.53 3.68
CA GLU A 9 4.93 14.14 2.69
C GLU A 9 5.19 12.74 2.12
N LEU A 10 6.46 12.35 1.96
CA LEU A 10 6.86 11.10 1.33
C LEU A 10 7.78 10.30 2.23
N LEU A 11 7.43 9.03 2.49
CA LEU A 11 8.26 8.09 3.25
C LEU A 11 8.41 6.76 2.52
N TRP A 12 9.59 6.55 1.93
CA TRP A 12 9.92 5.34 1.19
C TRP A 12 10.93 4.49 1.96
N LEU A 13 10.51 3.31 2.42
CA LEU A 13 11.33 2.36 3.18
C LEU A 13 11.34 0.95 2.58
N HIS A 14 10.81 0.79 1.37
CA HIS A 14 10.70 -0.50 0.69
C HIS A 14 12.05 -1.21 0.42
N PHE A 15 12.01 -2.53 0.22
CA PHE A 15 13.19 -3.39 -0.03
C PHE A 15 14.25 -3.35 1.08
N ASN A 16 13.81 -3.35 2.32
CA ASN A 16 14.71 -3.37 3.47
C ASN A 16 14.49 -4.63 4.33
N ARG A 17 15.16 -4.65 5.49
CA ARG A 17 15.05 -5.73 6.47
C ARG A 17 14.46 -5.23 7.79
N PHE A 18 13.67 -4.16 7.76
CA PHE A 18 13.07 -3.60 8.97
C PHE A 18 12.12 -4.62 9.61
N THR A 19 12.15 -4.69 10.93
CA THR A 19 11.39 -5.65 11.75
C THR A 19 10.64 -4.92 12.86
N GLY A 20 9.78 -5.64 13.57
CA GLY A 20 8.97 -5.10 14.66
C GLY A 20 7.63 -4.57 14.16
N SER A 21 6.84 -4.03 15.08
CA SER A 21 5.54 -3.43 14.78
C SER A 21 5.66 -1.98 14.35
N LEU A 22 4.67 -1.49 13.61
CA LEU A 22 4.54 -0.07 13.31
C LEU A 22 4.27 0.69 14.61
N PRO A 23 5.04 1.74 14.93
CA PRO A 23 4.79 2.54 16.12
C PRO A 23 3.61 3.47 15.89
N ASP A 24 2.79 3.70 16.93
CA ASP A 24 1.66 4.65 16.88
C ASP A 24 2.10 6.06 16.49
N SER A 25 3.34 6.44 16.82
CA SER A 25 3.90 7.74 16.44
C SER A 25 4.02 7.93 14.93
N LEU A 26 3.92 6.89 14.10
CA LEU A 26 3.90 7.06 12.65
C LEU A 26 2.65 7.83 12.19
N ALA A 27 1.54 7.73 12.93
CA ALA A 27 0.34 8.51 12.66
C ALA A 27 0.46 10.00 13.02
N ASN A 28 1.58 10.43 13.63
CA ASN A 28 1.87 11.86 13.81
C ASN A 28 2.37 12.53 12.53
N LEU A 29 2.68 11.76 11.48
CA LEU A 29 3.06 12.29 10.18
C LEU A 29 1.80 12.79 9.45
N SER A 30 1.23 13.89 9.94
CA SER A 30 -0.07 14.39 9.51
C SER A 30 -0.11 14.87 8.06
N SER A 31 1.03 15.28 7.49
CA SER A 31 1.13 15.71 6.09
C SER A 31 1.52 14.58 5.14
N LEU A 32 1.61 13.33 5.61
CA LEU A 32 2.13 12.24 4.79
C LEU A 32 1.10 11.81 3.73
N GLU A 33 1.52 11.89 2.46
CA GLU A 33 0.75 11.51 1.29
C GLU A 33 1.14 10.10 0.81
N VAL A 34 2.42 9.73 0.92
CA VAL A 34 2.95 8.46 0.41
C VAL A 34 3.73 7.71 1.49
N LEU A 35 3.25 6.51 1.82
CA LEU A 35 3.91 5.57 2.72
C LEU A 35 4.19 4.24 2.02
N VAL A 36 5.46 3.98 1.71
CA VAL A 36 5.91 2.73 1.06
C VAL A 36 6.74 1.91 2.03
N LEU A 37 6.15 0.85 2.59
CA LEU A 37 6.79 -0.08 3.53
C LEU A 37 7.00 -1.48 2.94
N SER A 38 6.67 -1.67 1.66
CA SER A 38 6.67 -2.97 0.98
C SER A 38 7.97 -3.73 1.11
N ARG A 39 7.90 -5.06 1.07
CA ARG A 39 9.08 -5.94 1.01
C ARG A 39 10.04 -5.69 2.16
N ASN A 40 9.50 -5.77 3.38
CA ASN A 40 10.21 -5.70 4.64
C ASN A 40 9.87 -6.93 5.51
N LYS A 41 10.17 -6.86 6.81
CA LYS A 41 9.81 -7.87 7.80
C LYS A 41 9.02 -7.27 8.96
N PHE A 42 8.27 -6.19 8.72
CA PHE A 42 7.37 -5.61 9.71
C PHE A 42 6.30 -6.63 10.10
N MET A 43 5.88 -6.62 11.37
CA MET A 43 5.00 -7.61 11.96
C MET A 43 3.95 -6.98 12.88
N GLY A 44 3.00 -7.79 13.35
CA GLY A 44 1.90 -7.30 14.18
C GLY A 44 0.77 -6.70 13.36
N THR A 45 -0.06 -5.88 13.98
CA THR A 45 -1.25 -5.29 13.37
C THR A 45 -0.98 -3.91 12.77
N ILE A 46 -1.82 -3.48 11.83
CA ILE A 46 -1.87 -2.07 11.42
C ILE A 46 -2.51 -1.27 12.57
N PRO A 47 -1.88 -0.23 13.11
CA PRO A 47 -2.46 0.56 14.20
C PRO A 47 -3.77 1.25 13.78
N ASN A 48 -4.80 1.18 14.63
CA ASN A 48 -6.08 1.87 14.39
C ASN A 48 -5.90 3.39 14.18
N ILE A 49 -4.85 3.98 14.76
CA ILE A 49 -4.57 5.42 14.68
C ILE A 49 -4.18 5.88 13.26
N PHE A 50 -3.88 4.95 12.33
CA PHE A 50 -3.55 5.29 10.94
C PHE A 50 -4.72 5.97 10.20
N GLY A 51 -5.96 5.77 10.67
CA GLY A 51 -7.12 6.52 10.15
C GLY A 51 -7.03 8.05 10.34
N ASN A 52 -6.10 8.54 11.16
CA ASN A 52 -5.85 9.98 11.35
C ASN A 52 -4.92 10.57 10.28
N MET A 53 -4.29 9.75 9.43
CA MET A 53 -3.37 10.22 8.38
C MET A 53 -4.16 10.61 7.14
N THR A 54 -5.06 11.59 7.28
CA THR A 54 -6.12 11.87 6.29
C THR A 54 -5.64 12.30 4.91
N TYR A 55 -4.38 12.76 4.79
CA TYR A 55 -3.76 13.13 3.51
C TYR A 55 -3.15 11.94 2.75
N LEU A 56 -3.17 10.74 3.35
CA LEU A 56 -2.53 9.58 2.77
C LEU A 56 -3.26 9.12 1.50
N ASP A 57 -2.56 9.21 0.38
CA ASP A 57 -3.03 8.81 -0.95
C ASP A 57 -2.47 7.41 -1.34
N PHE A 58 -1.22 7.14 -0.97
CA PHE A 58 -0.55 5.88 -1.27
C PHE A 58 -0.10 5.16 0.00
N LEU A 59 -0.61 3.96 0.21
CA LEU A 59 -0.23 3.08 1.31
C LEU A 59 0.15 1.68 0.80
N TYR A 60 1.45 1.38 0.82
CA TYR A 60 1.96 0.06 0.43
C TYR A 60 2.53 -0.68 1.63
N LEU A 61 1.87 -1.76 2.02
CA LEU A 61 2.23 -2.63 3.15
C LEU A 61 2.54 -4.07 2.71
N ASP A 62 2.47 -4.36 1.42
CA ASP A 62 2.63 -5.69 0.84
C ASP A 62 4.00 -6.33 1.15
N ILE A 63 4.03 -7.66 1.09
CA ILE A 63 5.25 -8.46 1.30
C ILE A 63 5.90 -8.08 2.64
N ASN A 64 5.10 -8.19 3.70
CA ASN A 64 5.49 -8.03 5.10
C ASN A 64 4.87 -9.17 5.92
N LYS A 65 5.10 -9.18 7.23
CA LYS A 65 4.55 -10.17 8.17
C LYS A 65 3.41 -9.59 9.01
N PHE A 66 2.65 -8.64 8.45
CA PHE A 66 1.48 -8.09 9.14
C PHE A 66 0.41 -9.16 9.33
N THR A 67 -0.26 -9.12 10.48
CA THR A 67 -1.24 -10.11 10.92
C THR A 67 -2.47 -9.42 11.52
N GLY A 68 -3.57 -10.14 11.66
CA GLY A 68 -4.78 -9.65 12.32
C GLY A 68 -5.73 -8.96 11.36
N SER A 69 -6.68 -8.18 11.89
CA SER A 69 -7.72 -7.57 11.06
C SER A 69 -7.31 -6.20 10.53
N LEU A 70 -7.79 -5.87 9.33
CA LEU A 70 -7.77 -4.51 8.80
C LEU A 70 -8.53 -3.57 9.74
N PRO A 71 -7.91 -2.46 10.19
CA PRO A 71 -8.57 -1.54 11.11
C PRO A 71 -9.69 -0.77 10.40
N PRO A 72 -10.93 -0.74 10.95
CA PRO A 72 -12.06 -0.03 10.33
C PRO A 72 -11.83 1.46 10.13
N SER A 73 -10.91 2.06 10.90
CA SER A 73 -10.53 3.47 10.79
C SER A 73 -9.86 3.83 9.47
N LEU A 74 -9.36 2.87 8.71
CA LEU A 74 -8.87 3.14 7.34
C LEU A 74 -9.98 3.69 6.44
N ALA A 75 -11.26 3.46 6.77
CA ALA A 75 -12.39 4.02 6.02
C ALA A 75 -12.41 5.56 6.06
N SER A 76 -11.77 6.17 7.06
CA SER A 76 -11.62 7.62 7.22
C SER A 76 -10.57 8.24 6.29
N LEU A 77 -9.76 7.43 5.60
CA LEU A 77 -8.75 7.93 4.65
C LEU A 77 -9.40 8.23 3.31
N GLU A 78 -10.11 9.35 3.22
CA GLU A 78 -10.95 9.73 2.05
C GLU A 78 -10.15 9.89 0.75
N ASP A 79 -8.88 10.29 0.84
CA ASP A 79 -8.00 10.52 -0.32
C ASP A 79 -7.18 9.28 -0.74
N LEU A 80 -7.31 8.14 -0.03
CA LEU A 80 -6.49 6.94 -0.30
C LEU A 80 -6.80 6.30 -1.66
N SER A 81 -6.03 6.64 -2.70
CA SER A 81 -6.19 6.08 -4.05
C SER A 81 -5.54 4.72 -4.23
N TYR A 82 -4.42 4.46 -3.52
CA TYR A 82 -3.64 3.24 -3.65
C TYR A 82 -3.44 2.56 -2.30
N PHE A 83 -3.89 1.31 -2.21
CA PHE A 83 -3.72 0.52 -1.00
C PHE A 83 -3.32 -0.91 -1.34
N SER A 84 -2.14 -1.33 -0.89
CA SER A 84 -1.65 -2.69 -1.12
C SER A 84 -1.33 -3.39 0.19
N VAL A 85 -1.94 -4.56 0.40
CA VAL A 85 -1.69 -5.46 1.54
C VAL A 85 -1.36 -6.88 1.10
N ALA A 86 -1.12 -7.08 -0.21
CA ALA A 86 -0.85 -8.39 -0.79
C ALA A 86 0.31 -9.11 -0.09
N ASN A 87 0.22 -10.44 -0.02
CA ASN A 87 1.26 -11.27 0.57
C ASN A 87 1.60 -10.88 2.03
N THR A 88 0.57 -10.70 2.85
CA THR A 88 0.66 -10.53 4.30
C THR A 88 -0.10 -11.68 4.99
N SER A 89 -0.57 -11.50 6.21
CA SER A 89 -1.50 -12.41 6.89
C SER A 89 -2.64 -11.62 7.54
N LEU A 90 -3.00 -10.51 6.88
CA LEU A 90 -4.11 -9.67 7.28
C LEU A 90 -5.43 -10.29 6.81
N ALA A 91 -6.48 -10.04 7.57
CA ALA A 91 -7.85 -10.47 7.31
C ALA A 91 -8.81 -9.28 7.38
N GLY A 92 -10.00 -9.42 6.80
CA GLY A 92 -11.08 -8.44 6.93
C GLY A 92 -11.57 -7.90 5.61
N ASP A 93 -12.46 -6.92 5.68
CA ASP A 93 -13.24 -6.47 4.54
C ASP A 93 -12.87 -5.05 4.12
N LEU A 94 -12.23 -4.94 2.95
CA LEU A 94 -11.94 -3.65 2.32
C LEU A 94 -13.20 -2.98 1.76
N SER A 95 -14.32 -3.71 1.68
CA SER A 95 -15.60 -3.15 1.20
C SER A 95 -16.07 -1.96 2.04
N SER A 96 -15.68 -1.91 3.31
CA SER A 96 -15.91 -0.77 4.21
C SER A 96 -15.18 0.51 3.79
N LEU A 97 -14.07 0.39 3.06
CA LEU A 97 -13.34 1.53 2.53
C LEU A 97 -14.03 2.11 1.29
N CYS A 98 -14.84 1.29 0.58
CA CYS A 98 -15.45 1.57 -0.72
C CYS A 98 -16.59 2.60 -0.72
N ASN A 99 -16.86 3.26 0.42
CA ASN A 99 -18.06 4.09 0.61
C ASN A 99 -18.20 5.19 -0.46
N ASN A 100 -19.04 4.93 -1.46
CA ASN A 100 -19.47 5.88 -2.50
C ASN A 100 -18.31 6.52 -3.30
N ARG A 101 -17.18 5.82 -3.37
CA ARG A 101 -15.96 6.28 -4.02
C ARG A 101 -16.03 5.99 -5.52
N SER A 102 -15.90 7.05 -6.33
CA SER A 102 -15.83 7.00 -7.81
C SER A 102 -14.79 5.98 -8.28
N LYS A 103 -15.11 5.14 -9.27
CA LYS A 103 -14.46 3.86 -9.66
C LYS A 103 -12.95 3.86 -10.04
N ASP A 104 -12.16 4.87 -9.73
CA ASP A 104 -10.73 4.97 -10.12
C ASP A 104 -9.71 4.53 -9.06
N TYR A 105 -10.17 4.04 -7.90
CA TYR A 105 -9.30 3.56 -6.82
C TYR A 105 -8.63 2.21 -7.19
N ARG A 106 -7.31 2.09 -6.92
CA ARG A 106 -6.52 0.88 -7.17
C ARG A 106 -6.10 0.24 -5.86
N TRP A 107 -6.96 -0.65 -5.36
CA TRP A 107 -6.68 -1.42 -4.16
C TRP A 107 -6.29 -2.85 -4.51
N THR A 108 -5.33 -3.40 -3.79
CA THR A 108 -4.66 -4.66 -4.10
C THR A 108 -4.54 -5.48 -2.81
N ALA A 109 -5.40 -6.47 -2.65
CA ALA A 109 -5.54 -7.23 -1.40
C ALA A 109 -5.01 -8.66 -1.47
N ASP A 110 -5.20 -9.34 -2.60
CA ASP A 110 -4.94 -10.78 -2.69
C ASP A 110 -4.59 -11.21 -4.12
N CYS A 111 -3.49 -10.70 -4.65
CA CYS A 111 -3.16 -10.91 -6.05
C CYS A 111 -2.42 -12.23 -6.36
N TYR A 112 -1.95 -12.93 -5.32
CA TYR A 112 -1.28 -14.23 -5.40
C TYR A 112 -1.98 -15.35 -4.60
N GLY A 113 -3.17 -15.11 -4.03
CA GLY A 113 -3.88 -16.11 -3.21
C GLY A 113 -3.25 -16.38 -1.83
N ASN A 114 -2.44 -15.45 -1.33
CA ASN A 114 -1.70 -15.59 -0.06
C ASN A 114 -2.36 -14.84 1.11
N ASN A 115 -3.41 -14.04 0.85
CA ASN A 115 -4.26 -13.47 1.90
C ASN A 115 -5.64 -14.15 1.84
N PRO A 116 -5.82 -15.33 2.47
CA PRO A 116 -7.03 -16.13 2.31
C PRO A 116 -8.33 -15.49 2.85
N GLU A 117 -8.24 -14.35 3.54
CA GLU A 117 -9.34 -13.76 4.31
C GLU A 117 -9.60 -12.26 4.04
N VAL A 118 -9.02 -11.67 2.99
CA VAL A 118 -9.33 -10.26 2.64
C VAL A 118 -10.36 -10.21 1.51
N VAL A 119 -11.55 -9.69 1.84
CA VAL A 119 -12.64 -9.45 0.86
C VAL A 119 -12.48 -8.04 0.28
N CYS A 120 -12.63 -7.89 -1.04
CA CYS A 120 -12.56 -6.58 -1.70
C CYS A 120 -13.55 -6.45 -2.86
N ASP A 121 -14.80 -6.08 -2.55
CA ASP A 121 -15.87 -6.01 -3.54
C ASP A 121 -15.80 -4.77 -4.47
N CYS A 122 -14.93 -3.79 -4.18
CA CYS A 122 -14.73 -2.59 -5.00
C CYS A 122 -13.29 -2.40 -5.53
N CYS A 123 -12.41 -3.38 -5.40
CA CYS A 123 -11.06 -3.29 -5.96
C CYS A 123 -11.16 -3.11 -7.49
N GLY A 124 -10.72 -1.96 -8.01
CA GLY A 124 -10.75 -1.66 -9.46
C GLY A 124 -9.82 -2.54 -10.29
N VAL A 125 -8.85 -3.20 -9.66
CA VAL A 125 -7.90 -4.11 -10.30
C VAL A 125 -7.66 -5.32 -9.37
N CYS A 126 -8.24 -6.47 -9.71
CA CYS A 126 -7.72 -7.74 -9.18
C CYS A 126 -6.46 -8.10 -9.97
N CYS A 127 -5.31 -7.81 -9.37
CA CYS A 127 -3.96 -8.04 -9.92
C CYS A 127 -3.63 -7.13 -11.10
N SER A 128 -2.66 -6.22 -10.93
CA SER A 128 -2.00 -5.65 -12.10
C SER A 128 -1.28 -6.77 -12.86
N ASP A 129 -1.17 -6.67 -14.19
CA ASP A 129 -0.48 -7.67 -15.02
C ASP A 129 1.00 -7.86 -14.63
N TYR A 130 1.56 -6.96 -13.82
CA TYR A 130 2.87 -7.08 -13.17
C TYR A 130 3.03 -8.38 -12.37
N GLU A 131 1.92 -8.88 -11.81
CA GLU A 131 1.93 -10.01 -10.88
C GLU A 131 1.58 -11.36 -11.53
N LYS A 132 1.14 -11.34 -12.80
CA LYS A 132 0.79 -12.56 -13.55
C LYS A 132 1.92 -13.11 -14.44
N GLY A 133 3.05 -12.40 -14.53
CA GLY A 133 3.93 -12.52 -15.69
C GLY A 133 5.36 -13.02 -15.50
N SER A 134 5.88 -13.26 -14.29
CA SER A 134 7.30 -13.64 -14.20
C SER A 134 7.63 -14.52 -13.00
N ASN A 135 8.32 -15.63 -13.28
CA ASN A 135 9.13 -16.39 -12.32
C ASN A 135 10.27 -15.48 -11.81
N LEU A 136 9.95 -14.43 -11.05
CA LEU A 136 10.95 -13.55 -10.49
C LEU A 136 11.55 -14.26 -9.28
N THR A 137 12.70 -14.87 -9.53
CA THR A 137 13.58 -15.25 -8.44
C THR A 137 14.14 -13.97 -7.81
N THR A 138 14.54 -14.03 -6.54
CA THR A 138 15.02 -12.89 -5.74
C THR A 138 16.22 -12.12 -6.34
N SER A 139 16.76 -12.57 -7.46
CA SER A 139 17.83 -11.93 -8.24
C SER A 139 17.36 -11.08 -9.43
N ASP A 140 16.08 -11.13 -9.81
CA ASP A 140 15.59 -10.55 -11.08
C ASP A 140 14.96 -9.15 -10.94
N ILE A 141 15.08 -8.52 -9.76
CA ILE A 141 14.53 -7.18 -9.51
C ILE A 141 15.57 -6.14 -9.91
N SER A 142 15.68 -5.86 -11.21
CA SER A 142 16.47 -4.73 -11.71
C SER A 142 15.71 -3.41 -11.53
N PHE A 143 15.86 -2.81 -10.35
CA PHE A 143 16.08 -1.38 -10.06
C PHE A 143 15.28 -0.23 -10.71
N TRP A 144 14.24 -0.43 -11.53
CA TRP A 144 13.59 0.71 -12.20
C TRP A 144 12.08 0.54 -12.30
N GLU A 145 11.30 1.04 -11.33
CA GLU A 145 9.84 1.22 -11.55
C GLU A 145 9.08 2.09 -10.53
N PHE A 146 9.78 2.81 -9.63
CA PHE A 146 9.14 3.86 -8.80
C PHE A 146 9.58 5.29 -9.16
N ASP A 147 10.58 5.46 -10.03
CA ASP A 147 11.05 6.78 -10.47
C ASP A 147 10.05 7.53 -11.38
N PHE A 148 8.96 6.89 -11.80
CA PHE A 148 8.02 7.48 -12.77
C PHE A 148 6.89 8.33 -12.17
N PHE A 149 6.73 8.39 -10.85
CA PHE A 149 5.61 9.15 -10.27
C PHE A 149 5.83 10.67 -10.16
N PHE A 150 7.06 11.18 -10.36
CA PHE A 150 7.33 12.63 -10.20
C PHE A 150 8.06 13.32 -11.35
N ALA A 151 8.37 12.63 -12.46
CA ALA A 151 9.16 13.27 -13.51
C ALA A 151 8.40 14.34 -14.32
N ASP A 152 7.09 14.23 -14.55
CA ASP A 152 6.43 15.10 -15.55
C ASP A 152 5.02 15.59 -15.17
N GLY A 153 4.73 15.91 -13.90
CA GLY A 153 3.64 16.83 -13.51
C GLY A 153 2.24 16.63 -14.14
N ASN A 154 1.91 15.44 -14.64
CA ASN A 154 0.68 15.20 -15.41
C ASN A 154 0.22 13.75 -15.20
N LEU A 155 -0.92 13.58 -14.52
CA LEU A 155 -1.78 12.39 -14.60
C LEU A 155 -2.80 12.60 -15.74
N PRO A 156 -3.51 11.57 -16.26
CA PRO A 156 -3.45 10.15 -15.98
C PRO A 156 -3.24 9.29 -17.25
N GLY A 157 -2.71 8.09 -17.09
CA GLY A 157 -2.79 7.06 -18.14
C GLY A 157 -2.00 5.82 -17.78
N CYS A 158 -2.69 4.68 -17.67
CA CYS A 158 -2.03 3.39 -17.89
C CYS A 158 -1.52 3.39 -19.34
N PHE A 159 -0.29 3.84 -19.55
CA PHE A 159 0.38 3.67 -20.84
C PHE A 159 0.90 2.24 -20.92
N PHE A 160 0.24 1.46 -21.77
CA PHE A 160 0.85 0.29 -22.38
C PHE A 160 2.04 0.77 -23.20
N MET A 161 3.22 0.24 -22.95
CA MET A 161 4.29 0.27 -23.94
C MET A 161 4.81 -1.15 -24.10
N PHE A 162 4.48 -1.71 -25.26
CA PHE A 162 5.12 -2.90 -25.81
C PHE A 162 6.56 -2.58 -26.21
N ASP A 163 7.37 -3.65 -26.18
CA ASP A 163 8.67 -3.89 -26.82
C ASP A 163 9.91 -3.29 -26.12
N ALA A 164 11.01 -4.04 -25.98
CA ALA A 164 11.54 -5.10 -26.85
C ALA A 164 12.11 -6.32 -26.11
#